data_AF-L7IZT8-F1
#
_entry.id   AF-L7IZT8-F1
#
_cell.length_a   1.000
_cell.length_b   1.000
_cell.length_c   1.000
_cell.angle_alpha   90.00
_cell.angle_beta   90.00
_cell.angle_gamma   90.00
#
_symmetry.space_group_name_H-M   'P 1'
#
loop_
_entity.id
_entity.type
_entity.pdbx_description
1 polymer ?
#
loop_
_entity_poly.entity_id
_entity_poly.type
_entity_poly.pdbx_seq_one_letter_code
_entity_poly.pdbx_strand_id
1 'polypeptide(L)'
;MASSPKSVPVEGVNAGNPDAWNRLASESSNQNGEKKGGKQQRWNKKRKERSPVPEGVAQFNLSKRERAKLRKRGLLTVVEGTHDDVLALDLKDLMGRLTLGDVARDGEQAAPGTEAVTEGQNTEGTKAPTLPELGTEIDVKVLELSSTGDGLAVQEGSNQIYVVSFVVPGDLVKVKVFRHLKTHSAADLVSVVTPSAERDDKRINCPHFSRCSGCQFQPMSYEDQLAHKRKVVEKAFKNFSDLPPELIPAAGPTIGSPLQYAYRTKLTPHFSMPPGARRKQGPPIRHQEVPPIGFMLKGRKTVLDIEECPIGTEVINKGMKRERAVVASKFDTYSAGATILLRESTERFYKKDAAETPIPTSIRDDQVRVETEDFVEIKSCISEGSQLATEYVDNFVFKNKASSFFQNNNSILPSLTNYVRENAISYNNEDGKPSVTNLIDAYCGSGLFSITCAPLFISDEVKGRAIGIDIDGQATERAGLNAKLNNYPDGKCEFIEADAPKLFQKLDGFNPDETAVVIDPPRKGCDVSFLTQLLVFKPKRLVYVSCNVHTQARDVGILVRGYVDGLPAPVGGARYKIESVRGFDLFPQTSHVEGVAVLTRVDDDGDAQMST
;
A
#
# COMPACT_ATOMS: atom_id res chain seq x y z
N MET A 1 45.43 5.11 44.30
CA MET A 1 44.74 4.95 45.60
C MET A 1 43.66 6.02 45.67
N ALA A 2 42.39 5.65 45.84
CA ALA A 2 41.29 6.57 46.14
C ALA A 2 40.29 5.83 47.03
N SER A 3 39.92 6.46 48.15
CA SER A 3 39.23 5.83 49.28
C SER A 3 37.73 6.09 49.28
N SER A 4 36.93 5.07 49.57
CA SER A 4 35.51 5.21 49.89
C SER A 4 35.30 5.93 51.24
N PRO A 5 34.26 6.77 51.39
CA PRO A 5 33.67 7.11 52.68
C PRO A 5 32.31 6.42 52.92
N LYS A 6 31.89 6.34 54.18
CA LYS A 6 30.71 5.61 54.70
C LYS A 6 29.55 6.56 55.05
N SER A 7 28.32 6.03 55.14
CA SER A 7 27.17 6.61 55.89
C SER A 7 27.37 6.44 57.42
N VAL A 8 26.55 6.90 58.38
CA VAL A 8 25.10 7.23 58.56
C VAL A 8 25.07 8.39 59.63
N PRO A 9 24.06 9.30 59.82
CA PRO A 9 22.60 9.04 59.87
C PRO A 9 21.68 10.17 59.27
N VAL A 10 20.56 10.49 59.95
CA VAL A 10 19.31 11.17 59.54
C VAL A 10 18.79 12.02 60.71
N GLU A 11 18.15 13.18 60.44
CA GLU A 11 16.90 13.70 61.08
C GLU A 11 16.60 15.14 60.57
N GLY A 12 15.37 15.55 60.22
CA GLY A 12 14.13 14.79 60.09
C GLY A 12 12.93 15.60 59.53
N VAL A 13 11.84 14.86 59.24
CA VAL A 13 10.40 15.26 59.22
C VAL A 13 9.92 16.40 58.28
N ASN A 14 9.22 16.01 57.20
CA ASN A 14 7.79 16.34 57.07
C ASN A 14 7.04 15.36 56.14
N ALA A 15 5.78 15.04 56.46
CA ALA A 15 4.99 13.99 55.79
C ALA A 15 3.95 14.56 54.81
N GLY A 16 3.66 13.87 53.70
CA GLY A 16 2.74 14.37 52.66
C GLY A 16 2.41 13.37 51.54
N ASN A 17 1.55 12.40 51.87
CA ASN A 17 0.77 11.45 51.04
C ASN A 17 0.84 11.54 49.47
N PRO A 18 1.08 10.43 48.74
CA PRO A 18 1.09 10.41 47.27
C PRO A 18 -0.27 10.09 46.65
N ASP A 19 -0.98 11.09 46.10
CA ASP A 19 -2.17 10.86 45.25
C ASP A 19 -2.45 12.05 44.31
N ALA A 20 -1.67 12.14 43.23
CA ALA A 20 -1.71 13.28 42.29
C ALA A 20 -1.95 12.86 40.81
N TRP A 21 -2.67 11.77 40.58
CA TRP A 21 -2.95 11.23 39.23
C TRP A 21 -4.44 11.19 38.85
N ASN A 22 -5.34 11.86 39.59
CA ASN A 22 -6.77 11.93 39.28
C ASN A 22 -7.38 13.33 39.48
N ARG A 23 -7.08 14.27 38.56
CA ARG A 23 -7.88 15.49 38.35
C ARG A 23 -7.90 15.89 36.87
N LEU A 24 -8.83 15.33 36.11
CA LEU A 24 -9.47 15.94 34.91
C LEU A 24 -10.62 15.04 34.39
N ALA A 25 -11.46 14.54 35.30
CA ALA A 25 -12.56 13.60 34.97
C ALA A 25 -13.74 13.71 35.94
N SER A 26 -14.33 14.91 36.12
CA SER A 26 -15.45 15.10 37.05
C SER A 26 -16.38 16.30 36.78
N GLU A 27 -16.78 16.55 35.52
CA GLU A 27 -17.87 17.51 35.20
C GLU A 27 -18.81 17.02 34.09
N SER A 28 -19.45 15.84 34.25
CA SER A 28 -20.60 15.46 33.38
C SER A 28 -21.52 14.35 33.93
N SER A 29 -21.76 14.27 35.24
CA SER A 29 -22.76 13.32 35.76
C SER A 29 -23.33 13.69 37.15
N ASN A 30 -24.28 14.63 37.20
CA ASN A 30 -25.44 14.53 38.08
C ASN A 30 -26.44 15.66 37.84
N GLN A 31 -27.59 15.33 37.27
CA GLN A 31 -28.91 15.71 37.80
C GLN A 31 -29.99 15.14 36.87
N ASN A 32 -30.77 14.20 37.37
CA ASN A 32 -31.98 13.74 36.71
C ASN A 32 -32.99 13.34 37.78
N GLY A 33 -34.10 14.09 37.88
CA GLY A 33 -35.24 13.72 38.72
C GLY A 33 -35.73 14.78 39.70
N GLU A 34 -36.53 15.73 39.21
CA GLU A 34 -37.74 16.12 39.95
C GLU A 34 -38.86 16.55 38.98
N LYS A 35 -40.09 16.10 39.22
CA LYS A 35 -41.27 16.44 38.42
C LYS A 35 -42.03 17.60 39.07
N LYS A 36 -42.34 18.64 38.30
CA LYS A 36 -43.58 19.45 38.42
C LYS A 36 -43.86 20.19 37.11
N GLY A 37 -45.14 20.44 36.82
CA GLY A 37 -45.62 20.77 35.47
C GLY A 37 -45.60 22.26 35.11
N GLY A 38 -45.72 22.55 33.81
CA GLY A 38 -45.85 23.90 33.27
C GLY A 38 -46.12 23.88 31.75
N LYS A 39 -47.04 24.72 31.28
CA LYS A 39 -47.54 24.72 29.90
C LYS A 39 -46.50 25.20 28.87
N GLN A 40 -46.29 24.40 27.82
CA GLN A 40 -46.37 24.78 26.41
C GLN A 40 -45.92 26.20 25.99
N GLN A 41 -44.75 26.34 25.34
CA GLN A 41 -44.52 27.39 24.34
C GLN A 41 -43.54 26.97 23.23
N ARG A 42 -43.73 27.53 22.03
CA ARG A 42 -43.30 26.94 20.74
C ARG A 42 -42.06 27.63 20.13
N TRP A 43 -40.89 27.25 20.64
CA TRP A 43 -39.53 27.44 20.10
C TRP A 43 -39.25 27.14 18.62
N ASN A 44 -39.85 27.84 17.64
CA ASN A 44 -39.59 27.55 16.22
C ASN A 44 -38.23 28.13 15.76
N LYS A 45 -37.15 27.33 15.78
CA LYS A 45 -35.81 27.75 15.32
C LYS A 45 -35.30 26.86 14.18
N LYS A 46 -34.92 27.51 13.07
CA LYS A 46 -34.50 26.92 11.78
C LYS A 46 -33.55 25.72 11.96
N ARG A 47 -33.77 24.65 11.20
CA ARG A 47 -32.76 23.60 10.95
C ARG A 47 -31.53 24.27 10.32
N LYS A 48 -30.48 24.52 11.12
CA LYS A 48 -29.12 24.46 10.59
C LYS A 48 -28.85 22.98 10.32
N GLU A 49 -28.54 22.64 9.08
CA GLU A 49 -27.93 21.35 8.79
C GLU A 49 -26.58 21.32 9.50
N ARG A 50 -26.51 20.58 10.60
CA ARG A 50 -25.24 20.33 11.29
C ARG A 50 -24.43 19.41 10.40
N SER A 51 -23.18 19.79 10.13
CA SER A 51 -22.21 18.93 9.47
C SER A 51 -22.24 17.53 10.10
N PRO A 52 -22.19 16.44 9.32
CA PRO A 52 -22.25 15.09 9.84
C PRO A 52 -20.97 14.68 10.61
N VAL A 53 -19.96 15.53 10.57
CA VAL A 53 -18.64 15.39 11.21
C VAL A 53 -18.52 16.47 12.29
N PRO A 54 -17.95 16.18 13.48
CA PRO A 54 -17.69 17.21 14.48
C PRO A 54 -16.81 18.34 13.93
N GLU A 55 -17.09 19.57 14.36
CA GLU A 55 -16.37 20.77 13.93
C GLU A 55 -14.88 20.65 14.29
N GLY A 56 -13.99 20.80 13.30
CA GLY A 56 -12.54 20.58 13.44
C GLY A 56 -12.04 19.13 13.31
N VAL A 57 -12.93 18.14 13.13
CA VAL A 57 -12.52 16.75 12.85
C VAL A 57 -12.51 16.51 11.34
N ALA A 58 -11.34 16.27 10.77
CA ALA A 58 -11.22 15.85 9.36
C ALA A 58 -11.83 14.45 9.15
N GLN A 59 -12.53 14.22 8.04
CA GLN A 59 -13.29 12.98 7.79
C GLN A 59 -12.44 11.69 7.84
N PHE A 60 -11.17 11.78 7.46
CA PHE A 60 -10.21 10.66 7.48
C PHE A 60 -9.65 10.34 8.89
N ASN A 61 -9.82 11.22 9.89
CA ASN A 61 -9.45 10.97 11.29
C ASN A 61 -10.47 10.15 12.08
N LEU A 62 -11.67 9.96 11.55
CA LEU A 62 -12.74 9.20 12.21
C LEU A 62 -12.31 7.75 12.50
N SER A 63 -12.85 7.10 13.54
CA SER A 63 -12.62 5.67 13.74
C SER A 63 -13.28 4.82 12.63
N LYS A 64 -12.83 3.57 12.41
CA LYS A 64 -13.49 2.62 11.48
C LYS A 64 -15.01 2.51 11.72
N ARG A 65 -15.45 2.62 12.98
CA ARG A 65 -16.86 2.54 13.38
C ARG A 65 -17.66 3.78 12.99
N GLU A 66 -17.06 4.97 13.13
CA GLU A 66 -17.68 6.23 12.73
C GLU A 66 -17.73 6.37 11.20
N ARG A 67 -16.64 6.01 10.50
CA ARG A 67 -16.60 5.96 9.04
C ARG A 67 -17.67 5.03 8.48
N ALA A 68 -17.79 3.81 9.01
CA ALA A 68 -18.87 2.89 8.62
C ALA A 68 -20.27 3.48 8.86
N LYS A 69 -20.46 4.26 9.93
CA LYS A 69 -21.73 4.94 10.25
C LYS A 69 -22.03 6.10 9.29
N LEU A 70 -21.01 6.86 8.84
CA LEU A 70 -21.18 7.91 7.84
C LEU A 70 -21.36 7.35 6.42
N ARG A 71 -20.55 6.37 6.01
CA ARG A 71 -20.66 5.66 4.72
C ARG A 71 -22.04 5.01 4.56
N LYS A 72 -22.58 4.36 5.60
CA LYS A 72 -23.96 3.83 5.63
C LYS A 72 -25.05 4.91 5.49
N ARG A 73 -24.76 6.17 5.79
CA ARG A 73 -25.68 7.31 5.67
C ARG A 73 -25.46 8.14 4.40
N GLY A 74 -24.46 7.84 3.57
CA GLY A 74 -24.07 8.66 2.43
C GLY A 74 -23.42 10.00 2.81
N LEU A 75 -22.83 10.08 4.01
CA LEU A 75 -22.32 11.32 4.62
C LEU A 75 -20.78 11.34 4.79
N LEU A 76 -20.09 10.46 4.07
CA LEU A 76 -18.62 10.44 3.97
C LEU A 76 -18.27 10.78 2.52
N THR A 77 -17.59 11.89 2.30
CA THR A 77 -17.20 12.39 0.97
C THR A 77 -15.77 12.01 0.60
N VAL A 78 -14.93 11.66 1.59
CA VAL A 78 -13.56 11.21 1.36
C VAL A 78 -13.54 9.79 0.82
N VAL A 79 -12.92 9.60 -0.34
CA VAL A 79 -12.65 8.28 -0.91
C VAL A 79 -11.34 7.75 -0.32
N GLU A 80 -11.38 6.60 0.34
CA GLU A 80 -10.24 6.09 1.12
C GLU A 80 -9.20 5.31 0.30
N GLY A 81 -9.41 5.16 -1.01
CA GLY A 81 -8.58 4.29 -1.85
C GLY A 81 -8.71 2.81 -1.46
N THR A 82 -9.84 2.38 -0.88
CA THR A 82 -10.07 0.95 -0.62
C THR A 82 -10.40 0.20 -1.91
N HIS A 83 -10.17 -1.11 -1.91
CA HIS A 83 -10.52 -2.00 -3.03
C HIS A 83 -11.99 -1.85 -3.47
N ASP A 84 -12.92 -1.66 -2.52
CA ASP A 84 -14.35 -1.46 -2.84
C ASP A 84 -14.59 -0.12 -3.54
N ASP A 85 -13.91 0.95 -3.10
CA ASP A 85 -14.10 2.30 -3.64
C ASP A 85 -13.46 2.45 -5.04
N VAL A 86 -12.27 1.86 -5.22
CA VAL A 86 -11.58 1.76 -6.51
C VAL A 86 -12.44 1.01 -7.53
N LEU A 87 -12.91 -0.20 -7.17
CA LEU A 87 -13.78 -0.99 -8.03
C LEU A 87 -15.11 -0.27 -8.33
N ALA A 88 -15.69 0.44 -7.35
CA ALA A 88 -16.92 1.21 -7.59
C ALA A 88 -16.75 2.35 -8.60
N LEU A 89 -15.56 2.97 -8.67
CA LEU A 89 -15.24 4.02 -9.64
C LEU A 89 -15.01 3.44 -11.05
N ASP A 90 -14.30 2.31 -11.15
CA ASP A 90 -14.15 1.59 -12.42
C ASP A 90 -15.49 1.11 -12.99
N LEU A 91 -16.35 0.54 -12.13
CA LEU A 91 -17.71 0.16 -12.50
C LEU A 91 -18.53 1.36 -12.97
N LYS A 92 -18.43 2.52 -12.30
CA LYS A 92 -19.15 3.74 -12.69
C LYS A 92 -18.69 4.26 -14.06
N ASP A 93 -17.38 4.25 -14.33
CA ASP A 93 -16.80 4.67 -15.61
C ASP A 93 -17.25 3.74 -16.75
N LEU A 94 -17.22 2.41 -16.53
CA LEU A 94 -17.69 1.43 -17.51
C LEU A 94 -19.20 1.52 -17.76
N MET A 95 -20.02 1.63 -16.71
CA MET A 95 -21.48 1.83 -16.86
C MET A 95 -21.79 3.09 -17.66
N GLY A 96 -21.08 4.20 -17.41
CA GLY A 96 -21.25 5.44 -18.15
C GLY A 96 -20.92 5.29 -19.64
N ARG A 97 -19.86 4.55 -19.98
CA ARG A 97 -19.51 4.24 -21.38
C ARG A 97 -20.52 3.32 -22.05
N LEU A 98 -21.02 2.31 -21.36
CA LEU A 98 -22.05 1.40 -21.88
C LEU A 98 -23.35 2.15 -22.18
N THR A 99 -23.86 2.97 -21.24
CA THR A 99 -25.10 3.73 -21.47
C THR A 99 -24.97 4.77 -22.57
N LEU A 100 -23.78 5.38 -22.76
CA LEU A 100 -23.53 6.27 -23.90
C LEU A 100 -23.43 5.49 -25.23
N GLY A 101 -22.86 4.28 -25.21
CA GLY A 101 -22.75 3.41 -26.38
C GLY A 101 -24.09 2.90 -26.89
N ASP A 102 -25.04 2.62 -25.98
CA ASP A 102 -26.41 2.24 -26.35
C ASP A 102 -27.15 3.43 -27.01
N VAL A 103 -27.06 4.63 -26.41
CA VAL A 103 -27.64 5.86 -27.00
C VAL A 103 -27.04 6.19 -28.38
N ALA A 104 -25.76 5.88 -28.62
CA ALA A 104 -25.14 6.07 -29.93
C ALA A 104 -25.63 5.05 -30.97
N ARG A 105 -25.93 3.81 -30.58
CA ARG A 105 -26.48 2.76 -31.47
C ARG A 105 -27.92 3.06 -31.88
N ASP A 106 -28.72 3.61 -30.97
CA ASP A 106 -30.08 4.06 -31.28
C ASP A 106 -30.11 5.32 -32.18
N GLY A 107 -28.96 5.99 -32.37
CA GLY A 107 -28.83 7.22 -33.16
C GLY A 107 -28.54 7.05 -34.65
N GLU A 108 -28.23 5.84 -35.14
CA GLU A 108 -27.72 5.64 -36.51
C GLU A 108 -28.81 5.40 -37.59
N GLN A 109 -30.10 5.59 -37.25
CA GLN A 109 -31.22 5.65 -38.21
C GLN A 109 -32.24 6.75 -37.89
N ALA A 110 -31.85 8.02 -38.03
CA ALA A 110 -32.80 9.14 -38.09
C ALA A 110 -32.36 10.21 -39.13
N ALA A 111 -33.01 10.20 -40.29
CA ALA A 111 -32.96 11.34 -41.21
C ALA A 111 -33.76 12.54 -40.62
N PRO A 112 -33.41 13.79 -40.95
CA PRO A 112 -33.88 14.95 -40.18
C PRO A 112 -35.33 15.35 -40.51
N GLY A 113 -36.15 15.56 -39.48
CA GLY A 113 -37.51 16.06 -39.66
C GLY A 113 -38.26 16.43 -38.36
N THR A 114 -38.63 17.71 -38.28
CA THR A 114 -39.75 18.29 -37.50
C THR A 114 -39.82 18.15 -35.96
N GLU A 115 -39.55 19.30 -35.32
CA GLU A 115 -40.37 19.99 -34.30
C GLU A 115 -40.64 19.37 -32.91
N ALA A 116 -40.53 20.23 -31.90
CA ALA A 116 -40.69 19.89 -30.48
C ALA A 116 -42.15 19.94 -30.02
N VAL A 117 -42.63 18.87 -29.38
CA VAL A 117 -43.93 18.82 -28.70
C VAL A 117 -43.84 18.09 -27.35
N THR A 118 -43.96 18.90 -26.29
CA THR A 118 -44.47 18.66 -24.91
C THR A 118 -44.24 17.36 -24.14
N GLU A 119 -44.07 17.55 -22.82
CA GLU A 119 -44.06 16.54 -21.78
C GLU A 119 -45.28 15.60 -21.77
N GLY A 120 -45.03 14.31 -21.49
CA GLY A 120 -45.95 13.48 -20.73
C GLY A 120 -46.82 12.49 -21.51
N GLN A 121 -46.30 11.28 -21.74
CA GLN A 121 -47.10 10.05 -21.67
C GLN A 121 -46.23 8.83 -21.37
N ASN A 122 -46.69 7.99 -20.42
CA ASN A 122 -46.06 6.70 -20.13
C ASN A 122 -46.40 5.70 -21.25
N THR A 123 -45.38 5.10 -21.86
CA THR A 123 -45.55 3.89 -22.68
C THR A 123 -44.57 2.80 -22.23
N GLU A 124 -45.16 1.69 -21.79
CA GLU A 124 -44.66 0.31 -21.76
C GLU A 124 -43.20 0.08 -21.34
N GLY A 125 -43.05 -0.49 -20.14
CA GLY A 125 -41.75 -0.81 -19.58
C GLY A 125 -41.03 -1.92 -20.36
N THR A 126 -39.88 -1.57 -20.93
CA THR A 126 -38.76 -2.49 -21.08
C THR A 126 -38.46 -3.11 -19.71
N LYS A 127 -38.84 -4.37 -19.52
CA LYS A 127 -38.43 -5.14 -18.34
C LYS A 127 -36.91 -5.08 -18.27
N ALA A 128 -36.38 -4.49 -17.20
CA ALA A 128 -34.97 -4.61 -16.88
C ALA A 128 -34.59 -6.11 -16.93
N PRO A 129 -33.47 -6.49 -17.59
CA PRO A 129 -33.08 -7.89 -17.72
C PRO A 129 -33.10 -8.56 -16.36
N THR A 130 -33.92 -9.60 -16.22
CA THR A 130 -34.01 -10.36 -14.96
C THR A 130 -32.65 -10.97 -14.69
N LEU A 131 -32.05 -10.59 -13.55
CA LEU A 131 -30.75 -11.10 -13.14
C LEU A 131 -30.79 -12.65 -13.11
N PRO A 132 -29.73 -13.32 -13.58
CA PRO A 132 -29.66 -14.77 -13.61
C PRO A 132 -29.73 -15.34 -12.18
N GLU A 133 -30.33 -16.51 -12.00
CA GLU A 133 -30.40 -17.13 -10.67
C GLU A 133 -29.01 -17.48 -10.13
N LEU A 134 -28.84 -17.36 -8.80
CA LEU A 134 -27.57 -17.67 -8.15
C LEU A 134 -27.21 -19.15 -8.34
N GLY A 135 -25.99 -19.41 -8.82
CA GLY A 135 -25.48 -20.73 -9.14
C GLY A 135 -25.65 -21.13 -10.62
N THR A 136 -26.34 -20.34 -11.44
CA THR A 136 -26.39 -20.55 -12.89
C THR A 136 -25.06 -20.23 -13.57
N GLU A 137 -24.81 -20.91 -14.68
CA GLU A 137 -23.66 -20.69 -15.54
C GLU A 137 -24.10 -19.95 -16.80
N ILE A 138 -23.48 -18.80 -17.06
CA ILE A 138 -23.78 -17.92 -18.19
C ILE A 138 -22.50 -17.57 -18.95
N ASP A 139 -22.63 -17.20 -20.21
CA ASP A 139 -21.50 -16.71 -21.01
C ASP A 139 -21.48 -15.17 -20.98
N VAL A 140 -20.30 -14.60 -20.68
CA VAL A 140 -20.08 -13.17 -20.58
C VAL A 140 -18.79 -12.78 -21.31
N LYS A 141 -18.81 -11.61 -21.96
CA LYS A 141 -17.66 -11.04 -22.66
C LYS A 141 -16.93 -10.07 -21.75
N VAL A 142 -15.62 -10.29 -21.55
CA VAL A 142 -14.76 -9.41 -20.77
C VAL A 142 -14.43 -8.17 -21.58
N LEU A 143 -14.70 -6.98 -21.03
CA LEU A 143 -14.47 -5.71 -21.72
C LEU A 143 -13.12 -5.09 -21.33
N GLU A 144 -12.81 -5.08 -20.03
CA GLU A 144 -11.56 -4.54 -19.50
C GLU A 144 -11.20 -5.16 -18.14
N LEU A 145 -9.97 -4.89 -17.67
CA LEU A 145 -9.58 -5.15 -16.28
C LEU A 145 -9.87 -3.92 -15.42
N SER A 146 -10.51 -4.14 -14.27
CA SER A 146 -10.57 -3.16 -13.19
C SER A 146 -9.18 -2.87 -12.62
N SER A 147 -9.03 -1.75 -11.92
CA SER A 147 -7.77 -1.35 -11.29
C SER A 147 -7.36 -2.27 -10.12
N THR A 148 -8.24 -3.17 -9.69
CA THR A 148 -7.95 -4.21 -8.70
C THR A 148 -7.47 -5.53 -9.33
N GLY A 149 -7.49 -5.63 -10.67
CA GLY A 149 -7.04 -6.79 -11.44
C GLY A 149 -8.08 -7.88 -11.67
N ASP A 150 -9.35 -7.60 -11.40
CA ASP A 150 -10.47 -8.48 -11.78
C ASP A 150 -11.10 -7.96 -13.08
N GLY A 151 -11.51 -8.86 -13.98
CA GLY A 151 -12.17 -8.51 -15.23
C GLY A 151 -13.58 -7.98 -15.02
N LEU A 152 -13.93 -6.96 -15.80
CA LEU A 152 -15.27 -6.40 -15.90
C LEU A 152 -15.90 -6.91 -17.19
N ALA A 153 -16.89 -7.79 -17.05
CA ALA A 153 -17.56 -8.47 -18.15
C ALA A 153 -19.05 -8.10 -18.22
N VAL A 154 -19.63 -8.24 -19.40
CA VAL A 154 -21.07 -8.06 -19.64
C VAL A 154 -21.66 -9.28 -20.35
N GLN A 155 -22.93 -9.54 -20.10
CA GLN A 155 -23.69 -10.49 -20.90
C GLN A 155 -24.25 -9.78 -22.14
N GLU A 156 -24.33 -10.47 -23.27
CA GLU A 156 -24.95 -9.91 -24.48
C GLU A 156 -26.40 -9.46 -24.20
N GLY A 157 -26.76 -8.27 -24.67
CA GLY A 157 -28.08 -7.66 -24.41
C GLY A 157 -28.31 -7.20 -22.97
N SER A 158 -27.28 -7.08 -22.12
CA SER A 158 -27.43 -6.68 -20.72
C SER A 158 -26.37 -5.68 -20.23
N ASN A 159 -26.84 -4.62 -19.57
CA ASN A 159 -25.98 -3.63 -18.90
C ASN A 159 -25.56 -4.04 -17.47
N GLN A 160 -25.81 -5.30 -17.10
CA GLN A 160 -25.31 -5.88 -15.86
C GLN A 160 -23.81 -6.20 -15.98
N ILE A 161 -22.96 -5.51 -15.19
CA ILE A 161 -21.54 -5.85 -15.09
C ILE A 161 -21.33 -7.03 -14.15
N TYR A 162 -20.51 -7.98 -14.58
CA TYR A 162 -20.01 -9.12 -13.82
C TYR A 162 -18.52 -8.92 -13.53
N VAL A 163 -18.12 -9.06 -12.27
CA VAL A 163 -16.73 -9.01 -11.82
C VAL A 163 -16.22 -10.45 -11.72
N VAL A 164 -15.18 -10.76 -12.50
CA VAL A 164 -14.68 -12.12 -12.74
C VAL A 164 -13.16 -12.15 -12.65
N SER A 165 -12.59 -13.09 -11.91
CA SER A 165 -11.13 -13.21 -11.75
C SER A 165 -10.50 -14.13 -12.81
N PHE A 166 -9.20 -13.95 -13.07
CA PHE A 166 -8.37 -14.83 -13.94
C PHE A 166 -8.75 -14.84 -15.43
N VAL A 167 -9.29 -13.72 -15.90
CA VAL A 167 -9.70 -13.48 -17.28
C VAL A 167 -8.92 -12.33 -17.91
N VAL A 168 -8.85 -12.30 -19.24
CA VAL A 168 -8.15 -11.27 -20.02
C VAL A 168 -9.18 -10.44 -20.81
N PRO A 169 -8.97 -9.13 -21.04
CA PRO A 169 -9.85 -8.33 -21.89
C PRO A 169 -10.09 -8.98 -23.25
N GLY A 170 -11.34 -8.97 -23.72
CA GLY A 170 -11.76 -9.63 -24.95
C GLY A 170 -12.13 -11.11 -24.81
N ASP A 171 -11.80 -11.79 -23.70
CA ASP A 171 -12.18 -13.20 -23.50
C ASP A 171 -13.73 -13.34 -23.53
N LEU A 172 -14.24 -14.39 -24.16
CA LEU A 172 -15.59 -14.90 -23.92
C LEU A 172 -15.48 -16.04 -22.91
N VAL A 173 -16.09 -15.89 -21.74
CA VAL A 173 -15.96 -16.83 -20.63
C VAL A 173 -17.30 -17.34 -20.11
N LYS A 174 -17.33 -18.61 -19.70
CA LYS A 174 -18.43 -19.18 -18.93
C LYS A 174 -18.17 -18.91 -17.46
N VAL A 175 -19.14 -18.32 -16.77
CA VAL A 175 -19.03 -17.88 -15.38
C VAL A 175 -20.21 -18.33 -14.55
N LYS A 176 -19.96 -18.65 -13.28
CA LYS A 176 -20.96 -19.08 -12.31
C LYS A 176 -21.27 -17.94 -11.35
N VAL A 177 -22.46 -17.34 -11.48
CA VAL A 177 -22.85 -16.19 -10.67
C VAL A 177 -23.14 -16.64 -9.24
N PHE A 178 -22.39 -16.14 -8.25
CA PHE A 178 -22.56 -16.53 -6.85
C PHE A 178 -23.10 -15.41 -5.95
N ARG A 179 -23.12 -14.16 -6.43
CA ARG A 179 -23.64 -13.02 -5.67
C ARG A 179 -24.04 -11.84 -6.56
N HIS A 180 -25.18 -11.23 -6.27
CA HIS A 180 -25.51 -9.89 -6.76
C HIS A 180 -25.18 -8.83 -5.70
N LEU A 181 -24.69 -7.68 -6.15
CA LEU A 181 -24.46 -6.47 -5.38
C LEU A 181 -25.22 -5.31 -6.05
N LYS A 182 -25.31 -4.16 -5.37
CA LYS A 182 -26.11 -3.02 -5.87
C LYS A 182 -25.64 -2.48 -7.23
N THR A 183 -24.35 -2.61 -7.56
CA THR A 183 -23.73 -2.03 -8.76
C THR A 183 -23.19 -3.06 -9.76
N HIS A 184 -23.05 -4.31 -9.36
CA HIS A 184 -22.43 -5.37 -10.16
C HIS A 184 -22.82 -6.75 -9.60
N SER A 185 -22.46 -7.80 -10.32
CA SER A 185 -22.56 -9.18 -9.85
C SER A 185 -21.16 -9.77 -9.74
N ALA A 186 -20.93 -10.69 -8.81
CA ALA A 186 -19.67 -11.42 -8.68
C ALA A 186 -19.88 -12.87 -9.14
N ALA A 187 -18.97 -13.35 -9.98
CA ALA A 187 -19.03 -14.67 -10.58
C ALA A 187 -17.67 -15.36 -10.57
N ASP A 188 -17.67 -16.67 -10.36
CA ASP A 188 -16.47 -17.51 -10.47
C ASP A 188 -16.27 -17.90 -11.94
N LEU A 189 -15.03 -17.87 -12.43
CA LEU A 189 -14.68 -18.40 -13.76
C LEU A 189 -14.89 -19.92 -13.78
N VAL A 190 -15.64 -20.43 -14.76
CA VAL A 190 -15.84 -21.87 -15.00
C VAL A 190 -14.89 -22.34 -16.11
N SER A 191 -14.93 -21.67 -17.25
CA SER A 191 -14.04 -21.94 -18.39
C SER A 191 -13.96 -20.76 -19.34
N VAL A 192 -12.92 -20.75 -20.19
CA VAL A 192 -12.82 -19.84 -21.33
C VAL A 192 -13.47 -20.52 -22.53
N VAL A 193 -14.47 -19.85 -23.12
CA VAL A 193 -15.18 -20.34 -24.31
C VAL A 193 -14.46 -19.90 -25.57
N THR A 194 -13.92 -18.68 -25.58
CA THR A 194 -13.05 -18.17 -26.66
C THR A 194 -12.00 -17.23 -26.06
N PRO A 195 -10.70 -17.55 -26.17
CA PRO A 195 -9.64 -16.69 -25.66
C PRO A 195 -9.51 -15.42 -26.51
N SER A 196 -9.13 -14.32 -25.88
CA SER A 196 -8.74 -13.10 -26.58
C SER A 196 -7.37 -13.22 -27.26
N ALA A 197 -7.03 -12.24 -28.10
CA ALA A 197 -5.70 -12.15 -28.70
C ALA A 197 -4.59 -11.81 -27.68
N GLU A 198 -4.94 -11.24 -26.52
CA GLU A 198 -4.03 -10.89 -25.43
C GLU A 198 -3.75 -12.08 -24.49
N ARG A 199 -4.47 -13.20 -24.66
CA ARG A 199 -4.42 -14.39 -23.80
C ARG A 199 -3.53 -15.49 -24.36
N ASP A 200 -2.58 -15.97 -23.55
CA ASP A 200 -1.81 -17.20 -23.82
C ASP A 200 -1.61 -18.02 -22.54
N ASP A 201 -2.35 -19.12 -22.43
CA ASP A 201 -2.29 -20.00 -21.27
C ASP A 201 -0.95 -20.77 -21.17
N LYS A 202 -0.10 -20.76 -22.22
CA LYS A 202 1.26 -21.32 -22.14
C LYS A 202 2.20 -20.51 -21.24
N ARG A 203 1.83 -19.27 -20.89
CA ARG A 203 2.57 -18.40 -19.95
C ARG A 203 2.28 -18.73 -18.48
N ILE A 204 1.29 -19.59 -18.21
CA ILE A 204 0.86 -19.96 -16.85
C ILE A 204 1.84 -20.98 -16.26
N ASN A 205 2.80 -20.47 -15.49
CA ASN A 205 3.81 -21.30 -14.81
C ASN A 205 3.33 -21.91 -13.48
N CYS A 206 2.13 -21.56 -12.98
CA CYS A 206 1.64 -22.03 -11.69
C CYS A 206 0.46 -23.01 -11.82
N PRO A 207 0.57 -24.27 -11.35
CA PRO A 207 -0.53 -25.24 -11.39
C PRO A 207 -1.72 -24.86 -10.48
N HIS A 208 -1.53 -23.88 -9.59
CA HIS A 208 -2.56 -23.35 -8.71
C HIS A 208 -3.19 -22.03 -9.23
N PHE A 209 -2.81 -21.57 -10.43
CA PHE A 209 -3.47 -20.45 -11.10
C PHE A 209 -4.96 -20.74 -11.32
N SER A 210 -5.79 -19.71 -11.49
CA SER A 210 -7.27 -19.75 -11.43
C SER A 210 -7.89 -20.12 -10.07
N ARG A 211 -7.09 -20.50 -9.06
CA ARG A 211 -7.59 -20.90 -7.72
C ARG A 211 -6.94 -20.11 -6.58
N CYS A 212 -5.61 -19.98 -6.59
CA CYS A 212 -4.86 -19.23 -5.59
C CYS A 212 -5.17 -17.73 -5.65
N SER A 213 -5.29 -17.06 -4.51
CA SER A 213 -5.52 -15.60 -4.46
C SER A 213 -4.30 -14.74 -4.81
N GLY A 214 -3.12 -15.35 -5.07
CA GLY A 214 -1.84 -14.64 -5.15
C GLY A 214 -1.56 -13.91 -6.48
N CYS A 215 -1.78 -14.57 -7.62
CA CYS A 215 -1.49 -14.03 -8.96
C CYS A 215 -2.78 -13.85 -9.76
N GLN A 216 -2.83 -12.83 -10.62
CA GLN A 216 -3.99 -12.52 -11.46
C GLN A 216 -3.67 -12.59 -12.97
N PHE A 217 -2.43 -12.31 -13.38
CA PHE A 217 -2.11 -11.93 -14.77
C PHE A 217 -1.24 -12.92 -15.56
N GLN A 218 -1.01 -14.14 -15.07
CA GLN A 218 -0.14 -15.12 -15.76
C GLN A 218 -0.44 -15.41 -17.25
N PRO A 219 -1.70 -15.37 -17.76
CA PRO A 219 -1.94 -15.54 -19.20
C PRO A 219 -1.63 -14.31 -20.07
N MET A 220 -1.38 -13.13 -19.49
CA MET A 220 -1.08 -11.90 -20.23
C MET A 220 0.41 -11.80 -20.60
N SER A 221 0.74 -11.06 -21.66
CA SER A 221 2.13 -10.64 -21.90
C SER A 221 2.64 -9.74 -20.75
N TYR A 222 3.95 -9.63 -20.59
CA TYR A 222 4.48 -8.78 -19.51
C TYR A 222 4.30 -7.29 -19.83
N GLU A 223 4.38 -6.96 -21.11
CA GLU A 223 4.13 -5.65 -21.68
C GLU A 223 2.70 -5.16 -21.36
N ASP A 224 1.70 -6.04 -21.51
CA ASP A 224 0.30 -5.75 -21.18
C ASP A 224 0.09 -5.60 -19.66
N GLN A 225 0.81 -6.37 -18.84
CA GLN A 225 0.82 -6.19 -17.37
C GLN A 225 1.34 -4.80 -16.99
N LEU A 226 2.46 -4.35 -17.58
CA LEU A 226 3.05 -3.04 -17.34
C LEU A 226 2.16 -1.91 -17.85
N ALA A 227 1.53 -2.08 -19.01
CA ALA A 227 0.57 -1.14 -19.58
C ALA A 227 -0.71 -1.02 -18.73
N HIS A 228 -1.23 -2.15 -18.22
CA HIS A 228 -2.36 -2.13 -17.27
C HIS A 228 -1.98 -1.42 -15.97
N LYS A 229 -0.82 -1.72 -15.38
CA LYS A 229 -0.33 -1.05 -14.16
C LYS A 229 -0.14 0.46 -14.34
N ARG A 230 0.27 0.91 -15.53
CA ARG A 230 0.30 2.34 -15.88
C ARG A 230 -1.10 2.95 -15.87
N LYS A 231 -2.08 2.29 -16.52
CA LYS A 231 -3.50 2.73 -16.50
C LYS A 231 -4.07 2.80 -15.07
N VAL A 232 -3.62 1.94 -14.15
CA VAL A 232 -4.00 2.01 -12.73
C VAL A 232 -3.47 3.28 -12.06
N VAL A 233 -2.23 3.68 -12.33
CA VAL A 233 -1.66 4.97 -11.86
C VAL A 233 -2.45 6.16 -12.44
N GLU A 234 -2.72 6.14 -13.75
CA GLU A 234 -3.48 7.20 -14.43
C GLU A 234 -4.91 7.34 -13.86
N LYS A 235 -5.62 6.21 -13.69
CA LYS A 235 -6.94 6.17 -13.05
C LYS A 235 -6.90 6.62 -11.59
N ALA A 236 -5.83 6.30 -10.84
CA ALA A 236 -5.67 6.73 -9.46
C ALA A 236 -5.58 8.26 -9.36
N PHE A 237 -4.72 8.90 -10.15
CA PHE A 237 -4.60 10.36 -10.13
C PHE A 237 -5.86 11.05 -10.67
N LYS A 238 -6.46 10.56 -11.76
CA LYS A 238 -7.74 11.06 -12.30
C LYS A 238 -8.87 11.05 -11.25
N ASN A 239 -8.98 9.99 -10.46
CA ASN A 239 -10.17 9.74 -9.63
C ASN A 239 -10.01 10.10 -8.14
N PHE A 240 -8.78 10.20 -7.62
CA PHE A 240 -8.52 10.35 -6.17
C PHE A 240 -7.73 11.61 -5.80
N SER A 241 -7.08 12.28 -6.76
CA SER A 241 -6.27 13.47 -6.42
C SER A 241 -7.11 14.70 -6.07
N ASP A 242 -8.33 14.82 -6.61
CA ASP A 242 -9.13 16.06 -6.55
C ASP A 242 -8.32 17.27 -7.07
N LEU A 243 -7.67 17.07 -8.22
CA LEU A 243 -6.94 18.07 -8.98
C LEU A 243 -7.52 18.16 -10.40
N PRO A 244 -7.50 19.37 -11.02
CA PRO A 244 -7.73 19.51 -12.45
C PRO A 244 -6.72 18.69 -13.28
N PRO A 245 -7.12 18.06 -14.41
CA PRO A 245 -6.23 17.23 -15.22
C PRO A 245 -4.95 17.93 -15.68
N GLU A 246 -4.99 19.23 -15.91
CA GLU A 246 -3.86 20.07 -16.32
C GLU A 246 -2.75 20.19 -15.25
N LEU A 247 -3.04 19.88 -13.98
CA LEU A 247 -2.03 19.82 -12.91
C LEU A 247 -1.42 18.42 -12.74
N ILE A 248 -1.90 17.43 -13.48
CA ILE A 248 -1.47 16.03 -13.39
C ILE A 248 -0.63 15.68 -14.63
N PRO A 249 0.70 15.50 -14.50
CA PRO A 249 1.50 15.05 -15.63
C PRO A 249 1.08 13.63 -16.05
N ALA A 250 1.19 13.34 -17.35
CA ALA A 250 0.92 12.00 -17.86
C ALA A 250 1.84 10.97 -17.18
N ALA A 251 1.26 9.85 -16.72
CA ALA A 251 2.04 8.84 -16.02
C ALA A 251 3.11 8.24 -16.95
N GLY A 252 4.35 8.14 -16.46
CA GLY A 252 5.43 7.51 -17.20
C GLY A 252 5.19 6.00 -17.37
N PRO A 253 5.88 5.36 -18.35
CA PRO A 253 5.89 3.90 -18.45
C PRO A 253 6.25 3.23 -17.12
N THR A 254 5.50 2.19 -16.75
CA THR A 254 5.79 1.36 -15.57
C THR A 254 7.15 0.71 -15.72
N ILE A 255 8.04 0.86 -14.74
CA ILE A 255 9.34 0.19 -14.74
C ILE A 255 9.13 -1.27 -14.33
N GLY A 256 9.53 -2.19 -15.19
CA GLY A 256 9.39 -3.63 -14.98
C GLY A 256 10.43 -4.20 -14.01
N SER A 257 10.08 -5.33 -13.41
CA SER A 257 10.98 -6.16 -12.61
C SER A 257 11.93 -6.92 -13.54
N PRO A 258 13.25 -6.96 -13.27
CA PRO A 258 14.17 -7.83 -14.00
C PRO A 258 13.79 -9.31 -13.93
N LEU A 259 13.15 -9.75 -12.84
CA LEU A 259 12.61 -11.09 -12.67
C LEU A 259 11.09 -11.08 -12.57
N GLN A 260 10.40 -11.81 -13.46
CA GLN A 260 8.94 -11.97 -13.46
C GLN A 260 8.45 -13.15 -12.61
N TYR A 261 9.34 -14.09 -12.32
CA TYR A 261 9.17 -15.29 -11.51
C TYR A 261 10.42 -15.47 -10.63
N ALA A 262 10.37 -16.34 -9.63
CA ALA A 262 11.45 -16.56 -8.67
C ALA A 262 12.06 -15.28 -8.03
N TYR A 263 11.25 -14.21 -7.89
CA TYR A 263 11.68 -12.92 -7.35
C TYR A 263 11.41 -12.77 -5.84
N ARG A 264 10.48 -13.57 -5.30
CA ARG A 264 9.85 -13.28 -4.02
C ARG A 264 10.60 -13.88 -2.83
N THR A 265 11.28 -13.01 -2.08
CA THR A 265 12.17 -13.36 -0.96
C THR A 265 11.44 -13.69 0.35
N LYS A 266 10.11 -13.57 0.40
CA LYS A 266 9.30 -13.91 1.59
C LYS A 266 7.93 -14.47 1.22
N LEU A 267 7.62 -15.61 1.81
CA LEU A 267 6.30 -16.24 1.79
C LEU A 267 5.84 -16.50 3.22
N THR A 268 4.52 -16.45 3.41
CA THR A 268 3.86 -16.75 4.68
C THR A 268 2.68 -17.71 4.45
N PRO A 269 2.96 -18.96 4.02
CA PRO A 269 1.92 -19.97 3.89
C PRO A 269 1.35 -20.31 5.27
N HIS A 270 0.09 -20.71 5.31
CA HIS A 270 -0.63 -20.98 6.55
C HIS A 270 -1.54 -22.18 6.40
N PHE A 271 -1.92 -22.76 7.53
CA PHE A 271 -3.00 -23.73 7.63
C PHE A 271 -4.02 -23.26 8.68
N SER A 272 -5.31 -23.50 8.40
CA SER A 272 -6.41 -23.13 9.30
C SER A 272 -6.66 -24.21 10.36
N MET A 273 -7.44 -23.90 11.40
CA MET A 273 -8.00 -24.94 12.29
C MET A 273 -9.14 -25.72 11.61
N PRO A 274 -9.49 -26.93 12.10
CA PRO A 274 -10.69 -27.61 11.67
C PRO A 274 -11.94 -26.75 11.89
N PRO A 275 -12.95 -26.83 11.00
CA PRO A 275 -14.27 -26.25 11.24
C PRO A 275 -14.82 -26.68 12.60
N GLY A 276 -15.30 -25.71 13.39
CA GLY A 276 -15.84 -25.98 14.72
C GLY A 276 -14.82 -26.21 15.83
N ALA A 277 -13.50 -26.08 15.59
CA ALA A 277 -12.50 -26.22 16.66
C ALA A 277 -12.67 -25.23 17.83
N ARG A 278 -13.19 -24.01 17.55
CA ARG A 278 -13.55 -23.01 18.56
C ARG A 278 -14.95 -23.26 19.15
N ARG A 279 -15.18 -24.43 19.74
CA ARG A 279 -16.43 -24.69 20.50
C ARG A 279 -16.43 -23.88 21.79
N LYS A 280 -17.60 -23.42 22.24
CA LYS A 280 -17.78 -22.79 23.57
C LYS A 280 -17.75 -23.80 24.72
N GLN A 281 -18.01 -25.07 24.42
CA GLN A 281 -18.06 -26.19 25.38
C GLN A 281 -17.53 -27.46 24.72
N GLY A 282 -16.89 -28.32 25.50
CA GLY A 282 -16.20 -29.53 25.03
C GLY A 282 -14.74 -29.28 24.61
N PRO A 283 -13.94 -30.35 24.42
CA PRO A 283 -12.54 -30.24 24.02
C PRO A 283 -12.40 -29.64 22.61
N PRO A 284 -11.30 -28.91 22.32
CA PRO A 284 -11.06 -28.37 20.99
C PRO A 284 -10.85 -29.49 19.97
N ILE A 285 -11.53 -29.38 18.82
CA ILE A 285 -11.33 -30.30 17.70
C ILE A 285 -9.92 -30.08 17.14
N ARG A 286 -9.14 -31.15 17.01
CA ARG A 286 -7.84 -31.16 16.34
C ARG A 286 -7.99 -31.69 14.91
N HIS A 287 -7.01 -31.41 14.06
CA HIS A 287 -6.91 -32.08 12.77
C HIS A 287 -6.59 -33.57 12.99
N GLN A 288 -7.06 -34.43 12.08
CA GLN A 288 -6.76 -35.87 12.10
C GLN A 288 -5.52 -36.22 11.26
N GLU A 289 -5.24 -35.40 10.25
CA GLU A 289 -4.13 -35.49 9.32
C GLU A 289 -3.57 -34.08 9.05
N VAL A 290 -2.38 -33.99 8.47
CA VAL A 290 -1.76 -32.68 8.16
C VAL A 290 -2.69 -31.91 7.21
N PRO A 291 -3.21 -30.73 7.62
CA PRO A 291 -4.11 -29.95 6.78
C PRO A 291 -3.39 -29.36 5.57
N PRO A 292 -4.13 -28.90 4.54
CA PRO A 292 -3.61 -28.03 3.50
C PRO A 292 -2.76 -26.87 4.05
N ILE A 293 -1.54 -26.72 3.54
CA ILE A 293 -0.59 -25.65 3.87
C ILE A 293 -0.38 -24.81 2.60
N GLY A 294 -0.70 -23.53 2.66
CA GLY A 294 -0.53 -22.67 1.49
C GLY A 294 -1.19 -21.31 1.64
N PHE A 295 -1.92 -20.88 0.62
CA PHE A 295 -2.55 -19.56 0.54
C PHE A 295 -4.07 -19.69 0.38
N MET A 296 -4.81 -18.60 0.59
CA MET A 296 -6.27 -18.62 0.44
C MET A 296 -6.69 -18.87 -1.02
N LEU A 297 -7.78 -19.61 -1.20
CA LEU A 297 -8.55 -19.59 -2.44
C LEU A 297 -9.08 -18.17 -2.70
N LYS A 298 -9.00 -17.69 -3.95
CA LYS A 298 -9.56 -16.37 -4.33
C LYS A 298 -11.04 -16.29 -3.92
N GLY A 299 -11.40 -15.19 -3.26
CA GLY A 299 -12.74 -14.94 -2.73
C GLY A 299 -13.18 -15.76 -1.50
N ARG A 300 -12.40 -16.74 -1.02
CA ARG A 300 -12.84 -17.72 0.00
C ARG A 300 -11.86 -17.79 1.18
N LYS A 301 -12.38 -18.08 2.38
CA LYS A 301 -11.56 -18.25 3.62
C LYS A 301 -11.11 -19.70 3.81
N THR A 302 -10.65 -20.31 2.74
CA THR A 302 -10.23 -21.72 2.69
C THR A 302 -8.82 -21.78 2.14
N VAL A 303 -7.94 -22.48 2.84
CA VAL A 303 -6.55 -22.68 2.39
C VAL A 303 -6.54 -23.66 1.22
N LEU A 304 -5.87 -23.25 0.15
CA LEU A 304 -5.44 -24.12 -0.95
C LEU A 304 -4.08 -24.71 -0.58
N ASP A 305 -3.94 -26.03 -0.69
CA ASP A 305 -2.63 -26.67 -0.52
C ASP A 305 -1.70 -26.26 -1.67
N ILE A 306 -0.51 -25.79 -1.32
CA ILE A 306 0.50 -25.29 -2.25
C ILE A 306 1.87 -25.78 -1.78
N GLU A 307 2.45 -26.69 -2.54
CA GLU A 307 3.75 -27.30 -2.29
C GLU A 307 4.90 -26.42 -2.81
N GLU A 308 4.66 -25.67 -3.88
CA GLU A 308 5.64 -24.79 -4.53
C GLU A 308 4.99 -23.51 -5.06
N CYS A 309 5.72 -22.39 -4.99
CA CYS A 309 5.25 -21.11 -5.52
C CYS A 309 6.23 -20.58 -6.58
N PRO A 310 5.88 -20.55 -7.89
CA PRO A 310 6.80 -20.12 -8.95
C PRO A 310 7.27 -18.66 -8.87
N ILE A 311 6.59 -17.80 -8.12
CA ILE A 311 7.08 -16.43 -7.84
C ILE A 311 8.04 -16.39 -6.65
N GLY A 312 8.04 -17.39 -5.76
CA GLY A 312 9.01 -17.55 -4.68
C GLY A 312 10.38 -17.95 -5.21
N THR A 313 11.45 -17.47 -4.59
CA THR A 313 12.82 -17.87 -4.96
C THR A 313 13.03 -19.37 -4.72
N GLU A 314 13.98 -20.00 -5.42
CA GLU A 314 14.25 -21.45 -5.28
C GLU A 314 14.46 -21.84 -3.82
N VAL A 315 15.21 -21.03 -3.07
CA VAL A 315 15.50 -21.31 -1.65
C VAL A 315 14.26 -21.19 -0.76
N ILE A 316 13.31 -20.32 -1.09
CA ILE A 316 12.00 -20.25 -0.43
C ILE A 316 11.19 -21.52 -0.69
N ASN A 317 11.22 -22.08 -1.91
CA ASN A 317 10.54 -23.34 -2.23
C ASN A 317 11.23 -24.56 -1.55
N LYS A 318 12.57 -24.57 -1.44
CA LYS A 318 13.30 -25.53 -0.58
C LYS A 318 12.86 -25.40 0.89
N GLY A 319 12.73 -24.17 1.38
CA GLY A 319 12.19 -23.85 2.70
C GLY A 319 10.77 -24.38 2.91
N MET A 320 9.86 -24.16 1.95
CA MET A 320 8.49 -24.71 1.98
C MET A 320 8.51 -26.23 2.17
N LYS A 321 9.31 -26.95 1.36
CA LYS A 321 9.44 -28.40 1.46
C LYS A 321 9.95 -28.85 2.84
N ARG A 322 10.94 -28.14 3.39
CA ARG A 322 11.46 -28.38 4.76
C ARG A 322 10.38 -28.17 5.81
N GLU A 323 9.70 -27.03 5.80
CA GLU A 323 8.70 -26.71 6.84
C GLU A 323 7.46 -27.59 6.75
N ARG A 324 7.04 -28.05 5.57
CA ARG A 324 5.97 -29.06 5.43
C ARG A 324 6.36 -30.37 6.15
N ALA A 325 7.62 -30.82 6.04
CA ALA A 325 8.11 -31.98 6.79
C ALA A 325 8.23 -31.72 8.31
N VAL A 326 8.58 -30.50 8.73
CA VAL A 326 8.57 -30.10 10.15
C VAL A 326 7.15 -30.10 10.72
N VAL A 327 6.16 -29.57 9.98
CA VAL A 327 4.75 -29.60 10.40
C VAL A 327 4.25 -31.04 10.48
N ALA A 328 4.57 -31.90 9.51
CA ALA A 328 4.18 -33.32 9.55
C ALA A 328 4.78 -34.07 10.74
N SER A 329 6.08 -33.90 11.01
CA SER A 329 6.76 -34.57 12.14
C SER A 329 6.37 -34.05 13.52
N LYS A 330 5.87 -32.81 13.61
CA LYS A 330 5.42 -32.18 14.87
C LYS A 330 3.91 -32.00 14.94
N PHE A 331 3.16 -32.67 14.06
CA PHE A 331 1.74 -32.42 13.82
C PHE A 331 0.89 -32.45 15.11
N ASP A 332 1.10 -33.44 15.97
CA ASP A 332 0.37 -33.61 17.25
C ASP A 332 0.57 -32.46 18.26
N THR A 333 1.62 -31.65 18.08
CA THR A 333 1.91 -30.49 18.93
C THR A 333 1.04 -29.27 18.59
N TYR A 334 0.45 -29.23 17.39
CA TYR A 334 -0.37 -28.10 16.95
C TYR A 334 -1.79 -28.17 17.52
N SER A 335 -2.09 -27.23 18.43
CA SER A 335 -3.44 -27.00 18.97
C SER A 335 -4.19 -25.86 18.26
N ALA A 336 -3.53 -25.18 17.33
CA ALA A 336 -4.01 -24.04 16.56
C ALA A 336 -3.49 -24.12 15.11
N GLY A 337 -4.19 -23.45 14.19
CA GLY A 337 -3.68 -23.20 12.84
C GLY A 337 -2.54 -22.18 12.92
N ALA A 338 -1.48 -22.38 12.13
CA ALA A 338 -0.29 -21.55 12.16
C ALA A 338 -0.03 -20.87 10.80
N THR A 339 0.75 -19.79 10.85
CA THR A 339 1.40 -19.19 9.68
C THR A 339 2.88 -19.52 9.78
N ILE A 340 3.41 -20.18 8.75
CA ILE A 340 4.82 -20.51 8.62
C ILE A 340 5.49 -19.30 7.99
N LEU A 341 6.61 -18.85 8.54
CA LEU A 341 7.47 -17.87 7.90
C LEU A 341 8.45 -18.59 6.98
N LEU A 342 8.65 -18.07 5.77
CA LEU A 342 9.74 -18.43 4.88
C LEU A 342 10.39 -17.13 4.41
N ARG A 343 11.68 -16.92 4.71
CA ARG A 343 12.42 -15.70 4.35
C ARG A 343 13.81 -16.06 3.83
N GLU A 344 14.16 -15.55 2.65
CA GLU A 344 15.50 -15.65 2.11
C GLU A 344 16.49 -14.83 2.96
N SER A 345 17.67 -15.39 3.18
CA SER A 345 18.84 -14.70 3.69
C SER A 345 20.03 -15.02 2.80
N THR A 346 20.76 -13.99 2.39
CA THR A 346 21.89 -14.07 1.45
C THR A 346 23.20 -13.78 2.18
N GLU A 347 24.20 -14.62 1.98
CA GLU A 347 25.60 -14.36 2.34
C GLU A 347 26.38 -14.09 1.05
N ARG A 348 27.02 -12.91 0.93
CA ARG A 348 27.77 -12.52 -0.28
C ARG A 348 29.28 -12.53 -0.01
N PHE A 349 30.02 -13.17 -0.91
CA PHE A 349 31.47 -13.30 -0.88
C PHE A 349 32.05 -12.65 -2.16
N TYR A 350 32.76 -11.54 -2.03
CA TYR A 350 33.37 -10.85 -3.17
C TYR A 350 34.65 -11.57 -3.65
N LYS A 351 34.81 -11.75 -4.95
CA LYS A 351 35.95 -12.50 -5.52
C LYS A 351 37.29 -11.78 -5.31
N LYS A 352 37.28 -10.45 -5.34
CA LYS A 352 38.43 -9.60 -4.99
C LYS A 352 38.93 -9.80 -3.55
N ASP A 353 38.05 -10.18 -2.63
CA ASP A 353 38.34 -10.31 -1.20
C ASP A 353 38.57 -11.79 -0.80
N ALA A 354 38.61 -12.71 -1.77
CA ALA A 354 38.66 -14.16 -1.56
C ALA A 354 39.94 -14.67 -0.85
N ALA A 355 41.00 -13.86 -0.79
CA ALA A 355 42.20 -14.15 -0.01
C ALA A 355 41.99 -13.99 1.50
N GLU A 356 41.11 -13.07 1.91
CA GLU A 356 40.79 -12.78 3.32
C GLU A 356 39.51 -13.49 3.77
N THR A 357 38.51 -13.55 2.88
CA THR A 357 37.24 -14.25 3.11
C THR A 357 37.05 -15.34 2.04
N PRO A 358 37.59 -16.56 2.25
CA PRO A 358 37.50 -17.64 1.27
C PRO A 358 36.05 -17.98 0.90
N ILE A 359 35.78 -18.07 -0.40
CA ILE A 359 34.46 -18.44 -0.92
C ILE A 359 34.22 -19.94 -0.63
N PRO A 360 33.11 -20.34 0.02
CA PRO A 360 32.81 -21.75 0.25
C PRO A 360 32.70 -22.53 -1.06
N THR A 361 33.32 -23.70 -1.13
CA THR A 361 33.30 -24.58 -2.32
C THR A 361 32.12 -25.54 -2.34
N SER A 362 31.56 -25.87 -1.18
CA SER A 362 30.34 -26.65 -1.01
C SER A 362 29.25 -25.83 -0.30
N ILE A 363 28.00 -26.19 -0.55
CA ILE A 363 26.80 -25.65 0.10
C ILE A 363 25.95 -26.79 0.65
N ARG A 364 25.02 -26.50 1.56
CA ARG A 364 24.01 -27.47 2.00
C ARG A 364 22.94 -27.66 0.92
N ASP A 365 22.29 -28.82 0.90
CA ASP A 365 21.19 -29.12 -0.04
C ASP A 365 20.04 -28.09 0.02
N ASP A 366 19.81 -27.50 1.22
CA ASP A 366 18.79 -26.48 1.48
C ASP A 366 19.19 -25.05 1.09
N GLN A 367 20.40 -24.86 0.55
CA GLN A 367 20.92 -23.58 0.07
C GLN A 367 20.92 -23.50 -1.46
N VAL A 368 21.17 -22.30 -1.99
CA VAL A 368 21.35 -22.04 -3.42
C VAL A 368 22.61 -21.18 -3.60
N ARG A 369 23.49 -21.54 -4.54
CA ARG A 369 24.65 -20.73 -4.92
C ARG A 369 24.31 -19.96 -6.20
N VAL A 370 24.52 -18.65 -6.18
CA VAL A 370 24.46 -17.78 -7.36
C VAL A 370 25.84 -17.17 -7.54
N GLU A 371 26.38 -17.18 -8.75
CA GLU A 371 27.70 -16.62 -9.05
C GLU A 371 27.59 -15.56 -10.14
N THR A 372 28.17 -14.38 -9.87
CA THR A 372 28.25 -13.24 -10.79
C THR A 372 29.72 -13.03 -11.21
N GLU A 373 30.02 -11.94 -11.91
CA GLU A 373 31.40 -11.54 -12.20
C GLU A 373 32.14 -11.20 -10.90
N ASP A 374 31.58 -10.29 -10.09
CA ASP A 374 32.24 -9.71 -8.91
C ASP A 374 32.16 -10.57 -7.63
N PHE A 375 31.12 -11.39 -7.48
CA PHE A 375 30.83 -12.06 -6.21
C PHE A 375 30.10 -13.40 -6.36
N VAL A 376 30.05 -14.14 -5.26
CA VAL A 376 29.25 -15.34 -5.07
C VAL A 376 28.26 -15.10 -3.94
N GLU A 377 26.99 -15.42 -4.16
CA GLU A 377 25.95 -15.43 -3.14
C GLU A 377 25.59 -16.85 -2.73
N ILE A 378 25.51 -17.10 -1.43
CA ILE A 378 24.93 -18.31 -0.85
C ILE A 378 23.61 -17.91 -0.19
N LYS A 379 22.51 -18.42 -0.71
CA LYS A 379 21.15 -18.12 -0.27
C LYS A 379 20.63 -19.25 0.60
N SER A 380 19.92 -18.92 1.67
CA SER A 380 19.30 -19.86 2.61
C SER A 380 17.88 -19.40 2.97
N CYS A 381 17.02 -20.31 3.45
CA CYS A 381 15.68 -19.97 3.92
C CYS A 381 15.59 -20.06 5.45
N ILE A 382 15.26 -18.93 6.08
CA ILE A 382 14.97 -18.77 7.50
C ILE A 382 13.47 -18.92 7.74
N SER A 383 13.09 -19.72 8.75
CA SER A 383 11.70 -19.88 9.18
C SER A 383 11.44 -19.39 10.61
N GLU A 384 12.50 -19.16 11.39
CA GLU A 384 12.42 -18.66 12.75
C GLU A 384 12.40 -17.13 12.73
N GLY A 385 11.30 -16.53 13.17
CA GLY A 385 11.05 -15.08 13.02
C GLY A 385 12.01 -14.19 13.80
N SER A 386 12.69 -14.73 14.80
CA SER A 386 13.70 -14.02 15.61
C SER A 386 15.10 -14.00 14.99
N GLN A 387 15.41 -14.88 14.03
CA GLN A 387 16.71 -14.90 13.35
C GLN A 387 16.88 -13.69 12.41
N LEU A 388 18.13 -13.28 12.16
CA LEU A 388 18.45 -12.19 11.23
C LEU A 388 18.56 -12.72 9.79
N ALA A 389 17.77 -12.16 8.88
CA ALA A 389 17.94 -12.30 7.45
C ALA A 389 18.85 -11.17 6.92
N THR A 390 19.79 -11.53 6.05
CA THR A 390 20.66 -10.57 5.35
C THR A 390 20.19 -10.40 3.91
N GLU A 391 20.03 -9.15 3.48
CA GLU A 391 19.55 -8.78 2.15
C GLU A 391 20.46 -7.71 1.56
N TYR A 392 20.58 -7.68 0.23
CA TYR A 392 21.41 -6.73 -0.50
C TYR A 392 20.57 -5.94 -1.51
N VAL A 393 20.84 -4.65 -1.62
CA VAL A 393 20.36 -3.76 -2.68
C VAL A 393 21.60 -3.07 -3.25
N ASP A 394 21.92 -3.32 -4.52
CA ASP A 394 23.24 -3.01 -5.08
C ASP A 394 24.37 -3.58 -4.18
N ASN A 395 25.22 -2.70 -3.63
CA ASN A 395 26.26 -3.02 -2.65
C ASN A 395 25.84 -2.73 -1.20
N PHE A 396 24.64 -2.18 -0.96
CA PHE A 396 24.13 -1.90 0.37
C PHE A 396 23.62 -3.18 1.04
N VAL A 397 23.97 -3.38 2.31
CA VAL A 397 23.59 -4.55 3.10
C VAL A 397 22.58 -4.19 4.19
N PHE A 398 21.57 -5.03 4.39
CA PHE A 398 20.53 -4.87 5.39
C PHE A 398 20.40 -6.16 6.21
N LYS A 399 20.39 -6.06 7.55
CA LYS A 399 20.26 -7.19 8.48
C LYS A 399 19.07 -6.99 9.42
N ASN A 400 17.94 -7.56 9.02
CA ASN A 400 16.65 -7.41 9.71
C ASN A 400 16.20 -8.74 10.33
N LYS A 401 15.36 -8.71 11.38
CA LYS A 401 14.70 -9.94 11.86
C LYS A 401 13.85 -10.52 10.73
N ALA A 402 13.86 -11.82 10.50
CA ALA A 402 13.13 -12.46 9.39
C ALA A 402 11.61 -12.22 9.46
N SER A 403 11.08 -12.00 10.67
CA SER A 403 9.69 -11.57 10.89
C SER A 403 9.39 -10.13 10.41
N SER A 404 10.36 -9.21 10.52
CA SER A 404 10.21 -7.79 10.16
C SER A 404 9.88 -7.56 8.68
N PHE A 405 9.46 -6.34 8.37
CA PHE A 405 9.25 -5.90 6.99
C PHE A 405 10.58 -5.53 6.31
N PHE A 406 10.71 -5.98 5.07
CA PHE A 406 11.57 -5.42 4.03
C PHE A 406 10.86 -5.71 2.71
N GLN A 407 11.26 -5.04 1.64
CA GLN A 407 10.68 -5.30 0.32
C GLN A 407 10.93 -6.76 -0.11
N ASN A 408 10.00 -7.32 -0.88
CA ASN A 408 9.98 -8.76 -1.16
C ASN A 408 10.52 -9.13 -2.55
N ASN A 409 10.96 -8.17 -3.35
CA ASN A 409 11.47 -8.38 -4.71
C ASN A 409 12.80 -7.63 -4.84
N ASN A 410 13.90 -8.29 -4.50
CA ASN A 410 15.21 -7.63 -4.45
C ASN A 410 15.76 -7.32 -5.85
N SER A 411 15.20 -7.93 -6.91
CA SER A 411 15.66 -7.70 -8.29
C SER A 411 15.33 -6.31 -8.83
N ILE A 412 14.21 -5.70 -8.42
CA ILE A 412 13.81 -4.35 -8.87
C ILE A 412 14.27 -3.22 -7.93
N LEU A 413 14.75 -3.54 -6.71
CA LEU A 413 15.18 -2.53 -5.74
C LEU A 413 16.32 -1.63 -6.23
N PRO A 414 17.33 -2.10 -6.98
CA PRO A 414 18.29 -1.23 -7.67
C PRO A 414 17.60 -0.15 -8.50
N SER A 415 16.66 -0.51 -9.37
CA SER A 415 15.95 0.43 -10.24
C SER A 415 15.06 1.39 -9.47
N LEU A 416 14.36 0.92 -8.43
CA LEU A 416 13.52 1.77 -7.58
C LEU A 416 14.36 2.76 -6.75
N THR A 417 15.37 2.27 -6.03
CA THR A 417 16.19 3.11 -5.14
C THR A 417 17.05 4.08 -5.94
N ASN A 418 17.56 3.69 -7.13
CA ASN A 418 18.26 4.62 -8.01
C ASN A 418 17.32 5.73 -8.53
N TYR A 419 16.11 5.40 -8.97
CA TYR A 419 15.16 6.43 -9.41
C TYR A 419 14.74 7.38 -8.28
N VAL A 420 14.52 6.85 -7.07
CA VAL A 420 14.25 7.69 -5.88
C VAL A 420 15.45 8.59 -5.57
N ARG A 421 16.66 8.05 -5.58
CA ARG A 421 17.93 8.77 -5.37
C ARG A 421 18.11 9.92 -6.37
N GLU A 422 17.99 9.63 -7.67
CA GLU A 422 18.10 10.61 -8.77
C GLU A 422 17.06 11.73 -8.68
N ASN A 423 15.87 11.44 -8.16
CA ASN A 423 14.80 12.44 -8.03
C ASN A 423 14.77 13.14 -6.65
N ALA A 424 15.43 12.60 -5.63
CA ALA A 424 15.53 13.21 -4.31
C ALA A 424 16.55 14.37 -4.30
N ILE A 425 17.63 14.28 -5.07
CA ILE A 425 18.52 15.42 -5.33
C ILE A 425 17.91 16.33 -6.39
N SER A 426 18.20 17.64 -6.29
CA SER A 426 18.00 18.60 -7.37
C SER A 426 19.12 19.62 -7.37
N TYR A 427 19.41 20.22 -8.52
CA TYR A 427 20.54 21.14 -8.73
C TYR A 427 20.04 22.55 -9.05
N ASN A 428 20.81 23.56 -8.65
CA ASN A 428 20.58 24.96 -9.04
C ASN A 428 20.97 25.16 -10.50
N ASN A 429 20.10 25.80 -11.29
CA ASN A 429 20.36 26.05 -12.71
C ASN A 429 21.49 27.06 -12.97
N GLU A 430 21.80 27.92 -11.99
CA GLU A 430 22.77 29.02 -12.16
C GLU A 430 24.22 28.59 -11.95
N ASP A 431 24.50 27.83 -10.90
CA ASP A 431 25.87 27.42 -10.51
C ASP A 431 26.11 25.91 -10.58
N GLY A 432 25.10 25.14 -10.98
CA GLY A 432 25.16 23.69 -11.13
C GLY A 432 25.30 22.91 -9.82
N LYS A 433 25.23 23.56 -8.66
CA LYS A 433 25.42 22.88 -7.36
C LYS A 433 24.12 22.22 -6.88
N PRO A 434 24.20 21.17 -6.04
CA PRO A 434 23.04 20.61 -5.34
C PRO A 434 22.27 21.69 -4.56
N SER A 435 21.03 21.93 -4.97
CA SER A 435 20.05 22.79 -4.29
C SER A 435 19.51 22.15 -3.00
N VAL A 436 19.75 20.85 -2.83
CA VAL A 436 19.32 20.06 -1.68
C VAL A 436 20.55 19.42 -1.07
N THR A 437 20.78 19.67 0.21
CA THR A 437 21.94 19.16 0.96
C THR A 437 21.54 18.09 1.98
N ASN A 438 20.28 18.04 2.41
CA ASN A 438 19.81 17.12 3.44
C ASN A 438 18.65 16.24 2.97
N LEU A 439 18.58 15.03 3.54
CA LEU A 439 17.52 14.05 3.30
C LEU A 439 16.77 13.73 4.60
N ILE A 440 15.44 13.73 4.53
CA ILE A 440 14.57 13.08 5.51
C ILE A 440 13.88 11.91 4.82
N ASP A 441 13.88 10.74 5.45
CA ASP A 441 13.17 9.54 5.02
C ASP A 441 12.04 9.27 6.03
N ALA A 442 10.82 9.63 5.67
CA ALA A 442 9.64 9.49 6.53
C ALA A 442 8.97 8.14 6.31
N TYR A 443 8.67 7.45 7.43
CA TYR A 443 8.28 6.04 7.47
C TYR A 443 9.43 5.11 7.01
N CYS A 444 10.67 5.43 7.43
CA CYS A 444 11.88 4.80 6.91
C CYS A 444 11.99 3.28 7.17
N GLY A 445 11.23 2.73 8.13
CA GLY A 445 11.35 1.36 8.59
C GLY A 445 12.81 1.00 8.94
N SER A 446 13.36 0.00 8.27
CA SER A 446 14.76 -0.44 8.43
C SER A 446 15.81 0.39 7.66
N GLY A 447 15.42 1.55 7.14
CA GLY A 447 16.29 2.56 6.53
C GLY A 447 16.58 2.37 5.03
N LEU A 448 15.68 1.74 4.26
CA LEU A 448 15.94 1.42 2.85
C LEU A 448 16.35 2.66 2.03
N PHE A 449 15.54 3.72 2.05
CA PHE A 449 15.83 4.92 1.26
C PHE A 449 16.90 5.78 1.92
N SER A 450 16.87 5.94 3.25
CA SER A 450 17.94 6.56 4.04
C SER A 450 19.33 6.06 3.62
N ILE A 451 19.53 4.74 3.65
CA ILE A 451 20.83 4.09 3.40
C ILE A 451 21.20 4.09 1.92
N THR A 452 20.24 3.91 1.00
CA THR A 452 20.54 3.88 -0.44
C THR A 452 20.68 5.26 -1.07
N CYS A 453 20.12 6.31 -0.46
CA CYS A 453 20.22 7.69 -0.94
C CYS A 453 21.31 8.51 -0.22
N ALA A 454 21.66 8.15 1.01
CA ALA A 454 22.74 8.75 1.81
C ALA A 454 24.04 9.12 1.06
N PRO A 455 24.56 8.34 0.08
CA PRO A 455 25.80 8.70 -0.62
C PRO A 455 25.72 10.01 -1.41
N LEU A 456 24.52 10.45 -1.81
CA LEU A 456 24.34 11.76 -2.45
C LEU A 456 24.38 12.93 -1.48
N PHE A 457 24.04 12.71 -0.20
CA PHE A 457 23.87 13.76 0.81
C PHE A 457 25.03 13.83 1.82
N ILE A 458 26.01 12.92 1.69
CA ILE A 458 27.19 12.77 2.56
C ILE A 458 28.45 12.59 1.68
N SER A 459 28.51 13.26 0.54
CA SER A 459 29.67 13.26 -0.37
C SER A 459 30.63 14.40 -0.04
N ASP A 460 31.80 14.43 -0.69
CA ASP A 460 32.73 15.58 -0.57
C ASP A 460 32.12 16.88 -1.12
N GLU A 461 31.20 16.77 -2.08
CA GLU A 461 30.42 17.88 -2.65
C GLU A 461 29.25 18.28 -1.71
N VAL A 462 28.50 17.30 -1.21
CA VAL A 462 27.31 17.52 -0.37
C VAL A 462 27.59 17.06 1.05
N LYS A 463 27.99 18.00 1.91
CA LYS A 463 28.41 17.73 3.30
C LYS A 463 27.24 17.68 4.30
N GLY A 464 26.04 17.36 3.85
CA GLY A 464 24.82 17.34 4.65
C GLY A 464 24.62 16.08 5.48
N ARG A 465 23.37 15.66 5.67
CA ARG A 465 22.94 14.52 6.50
C ARG A 465 21.71 13.83 5.93
N ALA A 466 21.55 12.55 6.24
CA ALA A 466 20.31 11.79 6.06
C ALA A 466 19.72 11.41 7.42
N ILE A 467 18.41 11.63 7.62
CA ILE A 467 17.69 11.20 8.82
C ILE A 467 16.46 10.36 8.44
N GLY A 468 16.41 9.12 8.90
CA GLY A 468 15.21 8.29 8.87
C GLY A 468 14.32 8.52 10.08
N ILE A 469 13.00 8.58 9.89
CA ILE A 469 12.02 8.76 10.95
C ILE A 469 10.93 7.70 10.82
N ASP A 470 10.69 6.96 11.90
CA ASP A 470 9.59 6.00 12.01
C ASP A 470 8.95 6.05 13.41
N ILE A 471 7.78 5.42 13.55
CA ILE A 471 7.10 5.20 14.82
C ILE A 471 7.48 3.85 15.45
N ASP A 472 8.02 2.89 14.67
CA ASP A 472 8.55 1.64 15.20
C ASP A 472 10.02 1.79 15.63
N GLY A 473 10.23 2.00 16.94
CA GLY A 473 11.56 2.08 17.55
C GLY A 473 12.47 0.87 17.27
N GLN A 474 11.90 -0.33 17.08
CA GLN A 474 12.72 -1.50 16.70
C GLN A 474 13.18 -1.41 15.24
N ALA A 475 12.37 -0.82 14.36
CA ALA A 475 12.75 -0.60 12.97
C ALA A 475 13.87 0.45 12.87
N THR A 476 13.77 1.58 13.60
CA THR A 476 14.83 2.61 13.64
C THR A 476 16.12 2.12 14.29
N GLU A 477 16.04 1.28 15.33
CA GLU A 477 17.22 0.62 15.93
C GLU A 477 17.94 -0.28 14.89
N ARG A 478 17.17 -1.08 14.14
CA ARG A 478 17.73 -1.88 13.04
C ARG A 478 18.29 -1.02 11.91
N ALA A 479 17.64 0.09 11.58
CA ALA A 479 18.12 1.04 10.58
C ALA A 479 19.47 1.67 10.96
N GLY A 480 19.65 2.08 12.22
CA GLY A 480 20.94 2.56 12.73
C GLY A 480 22.04 1.50 12.68
N LEU A 481 21.72 0.23 12.95
CA LEU A 481 22.66 -0.88 12.77
C LEU A 481 22.97 -1.13 11.28
N ASN A 482 21.99 -1.01 10.39
CA ASN A 482 22.19 -1.12 8.95
C ASN A 482 23.09 0.02 8.43
N ALA A 483 22.92 1.27 8.89
CA ALA A 483 23.81 2.36 8.49
C ALA A 483 25.27 2.13 8.92
N LYS A 484 25.50 1.57 10.12
CA LYS A 484 26.83 1.14 10.57
C LYS A 484 27.39 -0.02 9.75
N LEU A 485 26.56 -0.99 9.36
CA LEU A 485 26.96 -2.08 8.45
C LEU A 485 27.34 -1.58 7.03
N ASN A 486 26.85 -0.41 6.63
CA ASN A 486 27.22 0.26 5.37
C ASN A 486 28.32 1.32 5.55
N ASN A 487 29.00 1.35 6.71
CA ASN A 487 30.13 2.22 7.02
C ASN A 487 29.82 3.74 6.96
N TYR A 488 28.58 4.16 7.21
CA TYR A 488 28.29 5.59 7.32
C TYR A 488 28.92 6.22 8.57
N PRO A 489 29.51 7.42 8.48
CA PRO A 489 30.03 8.12 9.65
C PRO A 489 28.95 8.42 10.69
N ASP A 490 29.32 8.38 11.98
CA ASP A 490 28.43 8.80 13.07
C ASP A 490 27.95 10.25 12.83
N GLY A 491 26.67 10.52 13.08
CA GLY A 491 26.05 11.84 12.86
C GLY A 491 25.73 12.18 11.39
N LYS A 492 25.93 11.26 10.43
CA LYS A 492 25.65 11.49 9.00
C LYS A 492 24.46 10.73 8.43
N CYS A 493 24.19 9.53 8.91
CA CYS A 493 22.99 8.76 8.60
C CYS A 493 22.34 8.30 9.91
N GLU A 494 21.35 9.04 10.41
CA GLU A 494 20.77 8.87 11.74
C GLU A 494 19.30 8.44 11.68
N PHE A 495 18.76 7.90 12.78
CA PHE A 495 17.39 7.41 12.84
C PHE A 495 16.69 7.81 14.14
N ILE A 496 15.45 8.29 14.03
CA ILE A 496 14.70 8.87 15.14
C ILE A 496 13.35 8.16 15.27
N GLU A 497 13.08 7.63 16.47
CA GLU A 497 11.71 7.25 16.85
C GLU A 497 10.90 8.52 17.15
N ALA A 498 9.86 8.76 16.36
CA ALA A 498 8.98 9.91 16.53
C ALA A 498 7.51 9.57 16.21
N ASP A 499 6.64 9.83 17.18
CA ASP A 499 5.20 9.88 16.94
C ASP A 499 4.84 11.09 16.08
N ALA A 500 3.80 10.93 15.28
CA ALA A 500 3.36 11.86 14.24
C ALA A 500 3.13 13.32 14.69
N PRO A 501 2.73 13.69 15.93
CA PRO A 501 2.37 15.08 16.26
C PRO A 501 3.48 16.15 16.19
N LYS A 502 4.76 15.75 16.21
CA LYS A 502 5.92 16.66 16.33
C LYS A 502 7.15 16.20 15.54
N LEU A 503 6.93 15.60 14.37
CA LEU A 503 7.97 14.93 13.57
C LEU A 503 9.13 15.87 13.22
N PHE A 504 8.83 17.05 12.65
CA PHE A 504 9.84 18.01 12.21
C PHE A 504 10.35 18.94 13.34
N GLN A 505 9.67 18.99 14.50
CA GLN A 505 10.12 19.81 15.64
C GLN A 505 11.37 19.25 16.33
N LYS A 506 11.76 18.01 16.04
CA LYS A 506 12.99 17.37 16.54
C LYS A 506 14.21 17.53 15.61
N LEU A 507 14.04 18.18 14.45
CA LEU A 507 15.05 18.21 13.39
C LEU A 507 15.91 19.48 13.47
N ASP A 508 16.74 19.57 14.51
CA ASP A 508 17.65 20.69 14.69
C ASP A 508 18.67 20.79 13.55
N GLY A 509 18.73 21.96 12.92
CA GLY A 509 19.67 22.26 11.83
C GLY A 509 19.30 21.66 10.47
N PHE A 510 18.01 21.44 10.18
CA PHE A 510 17.51 21.15 8.83
C PHE A 510 16.90 22.41 8.21
N ASN A 511 17.58 23.00 7.22
CA ASN A 511 17.01 24.08 6.41
C ASN A 511 16.01 23.47 5.40
N PRO A 512 14.71 23.81 5.44
CA PRO A 512 13.73 23.25 4.51
C PRO A 512 14.01 23.62 3.04
N ASP A 513 14.64 24.76 2.78
CA ASP A 513 15.05 25.18 1.43
C ASP A 513 16.14 24.27 0.83
N GLU A 514 16.86 23.54 1.67
CA GLU A 514 17.92 22.60 1.30
C GLU A 514 17.57 21.14 1.64
N THR A 515 16.29 20.82 1.87
CA THR A 515 15.86 19.48 2.32
C THR A 515 14.94 18.78 1.32
N ALA A 516 15.24 17.51 1.03
CA ALA A 516 14.34 16.57 0.39
C ALA A 516 13.66 15.68 1.44
N VAL A 517 12.40 15.33 1.20
CA VAL A 517 11.70 14.30 1.98
C VAL A 517 11.28 13.15 1.07
N VAL A 518 11.81 11.97 1.34
CA VAL A 518 11.28 10.70 0.84
C VAL A 518 10.16 10.24 1.79
N ILE A 519 9.07 9.71 1.24
CA ILE A 519 7.90 9.27 2.01
C ILE A 519 7.51 7.87 1.52
N ASP A 520 7.54 6.84 2.39
CA ASP A 520 7.05 5.47 2.08
C ASP A 520 5.98 5.02 3.09
N PRO A 521 4.77 5.59 3.05
CA PRO A 521 3.77 5.38 4.09
C PRO A 521 3.03 4.04 3.91
N PRO A 522 2.46 3.48 4.99
CA PRO A 522 1.62 2.27 4.89
C PRO A 522 0.41 2.49 3.97
N ARG A 523 -0.19 1.39 3.48
CA ARG A 523 -1.35 1.33 2.53
C ARG A 523 -2.55 2.26 2.76
N LYS A 524 -2.66 2.92 3.92
CA LYS A 524 -3.66 3.96 4.24
C LYS A 524 -3.27 5.37 3.72
N GLY A 525 -2.04 5.54 3.24
CA GLY A 525 -1.41 6.83 2.96
C GLY A 525 -0.87 7.51 4.21
N CYS A 526 -0.44 8.76 4.05
CA CYS A 526 -0.05 9.64 5.14
C CYS A 526 -1.23 9.91 6.09
N ASP A 527 -0.92 10.26 7.33
CA ASP A 527 -1.91 10.84 8.23
C ASP A 527 -1.93 12.39 8.15
N VAL A 528 -2.97 12.95 8.74
CA VAL A 528 -3.28 14.38 8.77
C VAL A 528 -2.18 15.18 9.43
N SER A 529 -1.68 14.68 10.55
CA SER A 529 -0.70 15.38 11.36
C SER A 529 0.60 15.49 10.58
N PHE A 530 1.01 14.40 9.93
CA PHE A 530 2.14 14.36 9.01
C PHE A 530 1.96 15.33 7.84
N LEU A 531 0.85 15.25 7.08
CA LEU A 531 0.63 16.14 5.92
C LEU A 531 0.59 17.63 6.32
N THR A 532 -0.11 17.98 7.41
CA THR A 532 -0.15 19.36 7.92
C THR A 532 1.25 19.84 8.33
N GLN A 533 2.05 19.02 8.99
CA GLN A 533 3.42 19.40 9.35
C GLN A 533 4.36 19.48 8.14
N LEU A 534 4.21 18.60 7.15
CA LEU A 534 5.01 18.63 5.92
C LEU A 534 4.75 19.93 5.14
N LEU A 535 3.47 20.35 5.05
CA LEU A 535 3.05 21.64 4.49
C LEU A 535 3.56 22.86 5.28
N VAL A 536 3.86 22.71 6.58
CA VAL A 536 4.42 23.77 7.44
C VAL A 536 5.94 23.78 7.43
N PHE A 537 6.58 22.61 7.34
CA PHE A 537 8.04 22.46 7.20
C PHE A 537 8.51 22.92 5.81
N LYS A 538 7.71 22.67 4.76
CA LYS A 538 7.95 23.17 3.38
C LYS A 538 9.28 22.73 2.77
N PRO A 539 9.66 21.44 2.79
CA PRO A 539 10.88 20.98 2.12
C PRO A 539 10.85 21.34 0.63
N LYS A 540 12.01 21.69 0.08
CA LYS A 540 12.18 22.05 -1.34
C LYS A 540 11.70 20.94 -2.29
N ARG A 541 11.94 19.68 -1.90
CA ARG A 541 11.76 18.49 -2.75
C ARG A 541 11.01 17.38 -2.01
N LEU A 542 10.10 16.68 -2.70
CA LEU A 542 9.40 15.50 -2.19
C LEU A 542 9.49 14.33 -3.18
N VAL A 543 9.76 13.14 -2.68
CA VAL A 543 9.62 11.88 -3.43
C VAL A 543 8.72 10.94 -2.66
N TYR A 544 7.49 10.79 -3.12
CA TYR A 544 6.47 9.96 -2.49
C TYR A 544 6.46 8.57 -3.15
N VAL A 545 6.85 7.54 -2.41
CA VAL A 545 6.75 6.11 -2.78
C VAL A 545 5.47 5.52 -2.16
N SER A 546 4.76 4.63 -2.86
CA SER A 546 3.55 4.00 -2.28
C SER A 546 3.06 2.73 -2.97
N CYS A 547 2.87 1.68 -2.17
CA CYS A 547 2.21 0.45 -2.57
C CYS A 547 0.67 0.58 -2.72
N ASN A 548 0.11 1.79 -2.54
CA ASN A 548 -1.28 2.12 -2.83
C ASN A 548 -1.38 3.49 -3.54
N VAL A 549 -1.35 3.45 -4.86
CA VAL A 549 -1.41 4.64 -5.73
C VAL A 549 -2.68 5.48 -5.54
N HIS A 550 -3.79 4.90 -5.05
CA HIS A 550 -5.04 5.63 -4.83
C HIS A 550 -4.97 6.54 -3.59
N THR A 551 -4.33 6.08 -2.51
CA THR A 551 -4.06 6.93 -1.34
C THR A 551 -2.92 7.91 -1.61
N GLN A 552 -1.91 7.52 -2.39
CA GLN A 552 -0.86 8.43 -2.86
C GLN A 552 -1.45 9.59 -3.68
N ALA A 553 -2.35 9.31 -4.64
CA ALA A 553 -3.01 10.34 -5.43
C ALA A 553 -3.77 11.35 -4.55
N ARG A 554 -4.53 10.89 -3.55
CA ARG A 554 -5.20 11.73 -2.54
C ARG A 554 -4.21 12.62 -1.80
N ASP A 555 -3.13 12.04 -1.28
CA ASP A 555 -2.16 12.75 -0.44
C ASP A 555 -1.31 13.73 -1.25
N VAL A 556 -0.96 13.38 -2.49
CA VAL A 556 -0.37 14.31 -3.47
C VAL A 556 -1.34 15.44 -3.83
N GLY A 557 -2.63 15.16 -3.97
CA GLY A 557 -3.67 16.19 -4.14
C GLY A 557 -3.66 17.25 -3.04
N ILE A 558 -3.59 16.81 -1.78
CA ILE A 558 -3.46 17.68 -0.60
C ILE A 558 -2.17 18.53 -0.67
N LEU A 559 -1.04 17.93 -1.07
CA LEU A 559 0.25 18.64 -1.20
C LEU A 559 0.23 19.68 -2.32
N VAL A 560 -0.41 19.39 -3.44
CA VAL A 560 -0.55 20.34 -4.56
C VAL A 560 -1.49 21.50 -4.18
N ARG A 561 -2.63 21.20 -3.55
CA ARG A 561 -3.58 22.24 -3.08
C ARG A 561 -3.03 23.09 -1.93
N GLY A 562 -2.08 22.57 -1.15
CA GLY A 562 -1.47 23.27 -0.01
C GLY A 562 -2.32 23.32 1.25
N TYR A 563 -3.43 22.57 1.32
CA TYR A 563 -4.32 22.52 2.48
C TYR A 563 -4.95 21.14 2.67
N VAL A 564 -5.38 20.87 3.91
CA VAL A 564 -5.97 19.60 4.32
C VAL A 564 -7.47 19.77 4.58
N ASP A 565 -8.31 18.92 3.98
CA ASP A 565 -9.77 19.12 4.02
C ASP A 565 -10.34 19.11 5.44
N GLY A 566 -11.19 20.11 5.75
CA GLY A 566 -11.80 20.29 7.06
C GLY A 566 -10.90 20.96 8.10
N LEU A 567 -9.67 21.34 7.75
CA LEU A 567 -8.80 22.20 8.53
C LEU A 567 -8.62 23.56 7.81
N PRO A 568 -8.34 24.66 8.55
CA PRO A 568 -7.85 25.87 7.92
C PRO A 568 -6.55 25.57 7.17
N ALA A 569 -6.39 26.14 5.97
CA ALA A 569 -5.10 26.10 5.27
C ALA A 569 -4.02 26.68 6.21
N PRO A 570 -2.88 25.99 6.41
CA PRO A 570 -1.80 26.51 7.24
C PRO A 570 -1.33 27.85 6.67
N VAL A 571 -1.30 28.90 7.50
CA VAL A 571 -0.92 30.24 7.07
C VAL A 571 0.51 30.22 6.54
N GLY A 572 0.68 30.51 5.25
CA GLY A 572 1.96 30.42 4.55
C GLY A 572 2.46 28.99 4.28
N GLY A 573 1.60 27.97 4.34
CA GLY A 573 1.98 26.59 3.97
C GLY A 573 2.41 26.46 2.50
N ALA A 574 3.26 25.48 2.20
CA ALA A 574 3.73 25.26 0.84
C ALA A 574 2.64 24.73 -0.09
N ARG A 575 2.75 25.04 -1.38
CA ARG A 575 2.15 24.28 -2.48
C ARG A 575 3.24 23.50 -3.19
N TYR A 576 2.86 22.44 -3.89
CA TYR A 576 3.76 21.60 -4.67
C TYR A 576 3.29 21.46 -6.11
N LYS A 577 4.23 21.38 -7.06
CA LYS A 577 3.95 20.94 -8.44
C LYS A 577 4.34 19.46 -8.57
N ILE A 578 3.53 18.68 -9.27
CA ILE A 578 3.89 17.30 -9.63
C ILE A 578 4.78 17.37 -10.86
N GLU A 579 6.03 16.90 -10.76
CA GLU A 579 6.94 16.85 -11.91
C GLU A 579 6.85 15.55 -12.68
N SER A 580 6.68 14.43 -11.98
CA SER A 580 6.41 13.14 -12.62
C SER A 580 5.67 12.18 -11.69
N VAL A 581 4.97 11.22 -12.30
CA VAL A 581 4.35 10.08 -11.62
C VAL A 581 4.60 8.85 -12.48
N ARG A 582 4.99 7.71 -11.88
CA ARG A 582 5.07 6.43 -12.60
C ARG A 582 4.89 5.22 -11.67
N GLY A 583 4.63 4.07 -12.27
CA GLY A 583 4.61 2.79 -11.58
C GLY A 583 5.96 2.06 -11.61
N PHE A 584 6.18 1.19 -10.63
CA PHE A 584 7.20 0.16 -10.57
C PHE A 584 6.52 -1.18 -10.29
N ASP A 585 6.96 -2.23 -10.99
CA ASP A 585 6.41 -3.56 -10.82
C ASP A 585 7.14 -4.37 -9.74
N LEU A 586 6.89 -4.06 -8.47
CA LEU A 586 7.42 -4.87 -7.35
C LEU A 586 6.80 -6.28 -7.29
N PHE A 587 5.67 -6.51 -7.98
CA PHE A 587 4.90 -7.75 -7.89
C PHE A 587 4.39 -8.23 -9.26
N PRO A 588 5.29 -8.70 -10.15
CA PRO A 588 4.93 -9.33 -11.42
C PRO A 588 3.91 -10.45 -11.25
N GLN A 589 3.10 -10.68 -12.28
CA GLN A 589 1.95 -11.61 -12.29
C GLN A 589 0.78 -11.22 -11.37
N THR A 590 0.86 -10.07 -10.69
CA THR A 590 -0.20 -9.54 -9.80
C THR A 590 -0.69 -8.15 -10.21
N SER A 591 -1.84 -7.73 -9.69
CA SER A 591 -2.39 -6.37 -9.92
C SER A 591 -1.73 -5.25 -9.12
N HIS A 592 -0.81 -5.55 -8.19
CA HIS A 592 -0.13 -4.51 -7.43
C HIS A 592 0.86 -3.71 -8.29
N VAL A 593 0.84 -2.39 -8.12
CA VAL A 593 1.81 -1.44 -8.67
C VAL A 593 2.31 -0.54 -7.53
N GLU A 594 3.62 -0.32 -7.50
CA GLU A 594 4.27 0.60 -6.58
C GLU A 594 4.36 1.97 -7.27
N GLY A 595 3.74 3.01 -6.74
CA GLY A 595 3.78 4.35 -7.35
C GLY A 595 4.93 5.17 -6.83
N VAL A 596 5.63 5.89 -7.70
CA VAL A 596 6.52 6.99 -7.30
C VAL A 596 5.99 8.29 -7.91
N ALA A 597 5.73 9.28 -7.05
CA ALA A 597 5.37 10.63 -7.43
C ALA A 597 6.45 11.61 -6.94
N VAL A 598 6.93 12.45 -7.84
CA VAL A 598 8.03 13.39 -7.62
C VAL A 598 7.46 14.80 -7.65
N LEU A 599 7.69 15.57 -6.58
CA LEU A 599 7.15 16.92 -6.43
C LEU A 599 8.23 17.93 -6.02
N THR A 600 8.08 19.15 -6.52
CA THR A 600 8.90 20.31 -6.14
C THR A 600 8.02 21.36 -5.51
N ARG A 601 8.53 22.05 -4.48
CA ARG A 601 7.83 23.17 -3.87
C ARG A 601 7.60 24.27 -4.91
N VAL A 602 6.39 24.82 -4.94
CA VAL A 602 6.14 26.08 -5.64
C VAL A 602 6.64 27.18 -4.70
N ASP A 603 7.74 27.80 -5.09
CA ASP A 603 8.17 29.06 -4.48
C ASP A 603 7.30 30.17 -5.08
N ASP A 604 6.59 30.91 -4.24
CA ASP A 604 5.84 32.08 -4.68
C ASP A 604 6.87 33.20 -4.98
N ASP A 605 7.06 33.53 -6.26
CA ASP A 605 7.84 34.70 -6.67
C ASP A 605 7.24 35.94 -5.99
N GLY A 606 7.99 36.50 -5.03
CA GLY A 606 7.50 37.57 -4.17
C GLY A 606 7.06 38.79 -4.97
N ASP A 607 5.80 39.19 -4.81
CA ASP A 607 5.20 40.41 -5.36
C ASP A 607 5.56 40.70 -6.84
N ALA A 608 5.31 39.73 -7.72
CA ALA A 608 5.15 39.97 -9.15
C ALA A 608 3.90 40.84 -9.40
N GLN A 609 4.09 42.14 -9.22
CA GLN A 609 3.17 43.27 -9.36
C GLN A 609 1.86 42.97 -10.12
N MET A 610 0.74 42.88 -9.37
CA MET A 610 -0.53 43.40 -9.88
C MET A 610 -0.44 44.93 -9.94
N SER A 611 0.24 45.45 -10.96
CA SER A 611 0.23 46.87 -11.29
C SER A 611 -0.97 47.20 -12.18
N THR A 612 -1.92 47.92 -11.58
CA THR A 612 -3.09 48.62 -12.17
C THR A 612 -4.12 47.79 -12.92
#